data_AF-A0AAU7JZ31-F1
#
_entry.id   AF-A0AAU7JZ31-F1
#
_cell.length_a   1.000
_cell.length_b   1.000
_cell.length_c   1.000
_cell.angle_alpha   90.00
_cell.angle_beta   90.00
_cell.angle_gamma   90.00
#
_symmetry.space_group_name_H-M   'P 1'
#
loop_
_entity.id
_entity.type
_entity.pdbx_description
1 polymer ?
#
loop_
_entity_poly.entity_id
_entity_poly.type
_entity_poly.pdbx_seq_one_letter_code
_entity_poly.pdbx_strand_id
1 'polypeptide(L)'
;MAHSGSSPSGVVFPEVDGKRSTSALGRAVVADALRPVDPVGAQAAERETNWRQGYLTHFRRMVEAGLLRDGEAAVDIARAGLGSLHERMRCATARGEVSLAEAFTVTPESGPALETATVRGSGERATTLTLPVHGERLSGDALHRQLDRWVAAGTLEPSAADKVRDVMAHPDWLDLSGDKVVVLGAGAEMGPLRALLSWGAEVVGVDLPRPDIWKRVLEVAAGSAGTLHLPVAAGAGSAPGSGAATPSDLAMDAGADLVHGLPSVAHWLTGLDGPLVLGNYVYADGATNVRVAMAVDALSVELLKRRDDVALAFLATPTDVFAVPGAAVDFSTRAYRSPSAAMRVLRPALRTVSGGRLLQRNYAPGSAPGLNDSLVPQQGPNYALAKRLQRWRATVAAREGVTVSLNVAPPTRTRSVVKNRVLASAYAGAHRFGIEVFTPATSNTLMAALLVHDLRSAAAQPTRAPWLAEADGAVHGGLWRTAYDPRSALGLAVVLGLGSARG
;
A
#
# COMPACT_ATOMS: atom_id res chain seq x y z
N MET A 1 10.62 40.71 13.22
CA MET A 1 9.35 40.00 12.97
C MET A 1 9.68 38.53 12.78
N ALA A 2 9.45 37.73 13.84
CA ALA A 2 9.71 36.30 13.83
C ALA A 2 8.66 35.58 12.98
N HIS A 3 9.10 34.64 12.15
CA HIS A 3 8.21 33.72 11.44
C HIS A 3 7.35 32.95 12.43
N SER A 4 6.04 33.24 12.48
CA SER A 4 5.05 32.38 13.10
C SER A 4 4.91 31.11 12.26
N GLY A 5 5.82 30.16 12.45
CA GLY A 5 5.64 28.80 11.97
C GLY A 5 4.44 28.21 12.68
N SER A 6 3.38 27.87 11.95
CA SER A 6 2.20 27.23 12.52
C SER A 6 2.61 25.98 13.30
N SER A 7 2.22 25.89 14.57
CA SER A 7 2.40 24.67 15.36
C SER A 7 1.79 23.48 14.60
N PRO A 8 2.46 22.31 14.58
CA PRO A 8 1.94 21.14 13.88
C PRO A 8 0.61 20.69 14.49
N SER A 9 -0.41 20.46 13.66
CA SER A 9 -1.77 20.06 14.08
C SER A 9 -2.17 18.68 13.50
N GLY A 10 -3.26 18.09 13.99
CA GLY A 10 -3.75 16.78 13.57
C GLY A 10 -2.87 15.63 14.09
N VAL A 11 -2.79 14.52 13.36
CA VAL A 11 -1.90 13.40 13.73
C VAL A 11 -0.44 13.83 13.65
N VAL A 12 0.31 13.74 14.74
CA VAL A 12 1.69 14.23 14.88
C VAL A 12 2.60 13.20 15.57
N PHE A 13 3.90 13.30 15.29
CA PHE A 13 4.95 12.54 15.99
C PHE A 13 5.04 13.01 17.45
N PRO A 14 5.44 12.15 18.40
CA PRO A 14 5.66 12.56 19.78
C PRO A 14 6.68 13.68 19.87
N GLU A 15 6.44 14.61 20.78
CA GLU A 15 7.44 15.59 21.21
C GLU A 15 8.28 15.01 22.36
N VAL A 16 9.60 15.03 22.19
CA VAL A 16 10.57 14.65 23.22
C VAL A 16 11.60 15.77 23.30
N ASP A 17 11.77 16.34 24.49
CA ASP A 17 12.68 17.48 24.73
C ASP A 17 12.45 18.65 23.74
N GLY A 18 11.18 18.97 23.48
CA GLY A 18 10.78 20.05 22.57
C GLY A 18 11.01 19.75 21.08
N LYS A 19 11.31 18.50 20.70
CA LYS A 19 11.58 18.12 19.30
C LYS A 19 10.77 16.90 18.88
N ARG A 20 10.25 16.95 17.64
CA ARG A 20 9.58 15.81 16.98
C ARG A 20 10.54 15.13 16.02
N SER A 21 11.04 13.97 16.41
CA SER A 21 12.03 13.23 15.63
C SER A 21 11.43 11.96 15.04
N THR A 22 11.30 11.91 13.71
CA THR A 22 10.81 10.71 13.02
C THR A 22 11.80 9.54 13.13
N SER A 23 13.11 9.84 13.19
CA SER A 23 14.14 8.82 13.40
C SER A 23 14.06 8.22 14.79
N ALA A 24 13.85 9.03 15.83
CA ALA A 24 13.72 8.53 17.20
C ALA A 24 12.48 7.65 17.34
N LEU A 25 11.34 8.08 16.77
CA LEU A 25 10.12 7.27 16.73
C LEU A 25 10.37 5.94 16.01
N GLY A 26 10.87 5.98 14.76
CA GLY A 26 11.05 4.77 13.97
C GLY A 26 11.98 3.76 14.64
N ARG A 27 13.08 4.23 15.25
CA ARG A 27 14.01 3.39 16.00
C ARG A 27 13.34 2.73 17.20
N ALA A 28 12.62 3.51 18.00
CA ALA A 28 11.95 3.02 19.20
C ALA A 28 10.85 2.00 18.85
N VAL A 29 10.03 2.29 17.83
CA VAL A 29 8.96 1.39 17.38
C VAL A 29 9.51 0.06 16.86
N VAL A 30 10.57 0.08 16.07
CA VAL A 30 11.19 -1.16 15.56
C VAL A 30 11.80 -1.97 16.69
N ALA A 31 12.42 -1.33 17.68
CA ALA A 31 12.88 -2.01 18.87
C ALA A 31 11.75 -2.64 19.68
N ASP A 32 10.68 -1.87 19.95
CA ASP A 32 9.51 -2.36 20.69
C ASP A 32 8.85 -3.54 19.97
N ALA A 33 8.71 -3.46 18.64
CA ALA A 33 8.17 -4.53 17.81
C ALA A 33 9.00 -5.83 17.89
N LEU A 34 10.33 -5.72 17.92
CA LEU A 34 11.23 -6.88 18.03
C LEU A 34 11.27 -7.46 19.44
N ARG A 35 11.11 -6.64 20.48
CA ARG A 35 11.36 -7.00 21.88
C ARG A 35 10.68 -8.31 22.36
N PRO A 36 9.41 -8.62 22.03
CA PRO A 36 8.79 -9.87 22.51
C PRO A 36 9.35 -11.14 21.88
N VAL A 37 10.06 -11.05 20.75
CA VAL A 37 10.50 -12.21 19.96
C VAL A 37 12.02 -12.31 19.85
N ASP A 38 12.68 -11.17 19.68
CA ASP A 38 14.12 -11.05 19.49
C ASP A 38 14.67 -9.87 20.31
N PRO A 39 14.86 -10.06 21.63
CA PRO A 39 15.38 -9.02 22.52
C PRO A 39 16.77 -8.51 22.10
N VAL A 40 17.60 -9.35 21.49
CA VAL A 40 18.92 -8.95 20.98
C VAL A 40 18.75 -8.01 19.77
N GLY A 41 17.84 -8.34 18.86
CA GLY A 41 17.49 -7.49 17.72
C GLY A 41 16.89 -6.17 18.16
N ALA A 42 16.06 -6.18 19.20
CA ALA A 42 15.50 -4.98 19.80
C ALA A 42 16.60 -4.05 20.34
N GLN A 43 17.51 -4.57 21.16
CA GLN A 43 18.65 -3.78 21.69
C GLN A 43 19.55 -3.23 20.57
N ALA A 44 19.76 -4.01 19.51
CA ALA A 44 20.51 -3.56 18.35
C ALA A 44 19.81 -2.39 17.65
N ALA A 45 18.49 -2.46 17.47
CA ALA A 45 17.70 -1.36 16.92
C ALA A 45 17.76 -0.11 17.80
N GLU A 46 17.60 -0.24 19.12
CA GLU A 46 17.65 0.89 20.07
C GLU A 46 18.98 1.67 20.00
N ARG A 47 20.08 0.94 19.81
CA ARG A 47 21.45 1.49 19.78
C ARG A 47 21.89 1.95 18.39
N GLU A 48 21.04 1.83 17.36
CA GLU A 48 21.37 2.30 16.01
C GLU A 48 21.51 3.84 15.97
N THR A 49 22.73 4.29 15.72
CA THR A 49 23.09 5.72 15.72
C THR A 49 22.87 6.37 14.35
N ASN A 50 22.90 5.60 13.26
CA ASN A 50 22.69 6.03 11.90
C ASN A 50 21.37 5.46 11.32
N TRP A 51 20.26 5.75 12.01
CA TRP A 51 18.92 5.23 11.64
C TRP A 51 18.53 5.49 10.18
N ARG A 52 18.99 6.61 9.59
CA ARG A 52 18.69 6.95 8.19
C ARG A 52 19.19 5.90 7.19
N GLN A 53 20.21 5.13 7.54
CA GLN A 53 20.80 4.10 6.69
C GLN A 53 20.66 2.70 7.32
N GLY A 54 20.87 2.57 8.62
CA GLY A 54 20.88 1.29 9.35
C GLY A 54 19.53 0.61 9.48
N TYR A 55 18.41 1.34 9.29
CA TYR A 55 17.05 0.78 9.42
C TYR A 55 16.82 -0.49 8.59
N LEU A 56 17.44 -0.59 7.41
CA LEU A 56 17.28 -1.71 6.48
C LEU A 56 17.54 -3.06 7.16
N THR A 57 18.61 -3.14 7.93
CA THR A 57 19.00 -4.37 8.65
C THR A 57 17.95 -4.77 9.68
N HIS A 58 17.35 -3.80 10.38
CA HIS A 58 16.37 -4.07 11.43
C HIS A 58 15.01 -4.49 10.85
N PHE A 59 14.58 -3.90 9.73
CA PHE A 59 13.36 -4.35 9.04
C PHE A 59 13.52 -5.75 8.45
N ARG A 60 14.70 -6.09 7.93
CA ARG A 60 15.00 -7.46 7.49
C ARG A 60 14.94 -8.45 8.65
N ARG A 61 15.66 -8.14 9.73
CA ARG A 61 15.71 -8.98 10.95
C ARG A 61 14.33 -9.19 11.56
N MET A 62 13.46 -8.19 11.49
CA MET A 62 12.08 -8.30 11.93
C MET A 62 11.33 -9.39 11.18
N VAL A 63 11.45 -9.46 9.85
CA VAL A 63 10.81 -10.54 9.09
C VAL A 63 11.42 -11.89 9.44
N GLU A 64 12.74 -11.98 9.55
CA GLU A 64 13.43 -13.22 9.97
C GLU A 64 12.91 -13.71 11.33
N ALA A 65 12.79 -12.83 12.33
CA ALA A 65 12.27 -13.16 13.65
C ALA A 65 10.77 -13.53 13.63
N GLY A 66 9.96 -12.89 12.77
CA GLY A 66 8.53 -13.18 12.68
C GLY A 66 8.20 -14.53 12.04
N LEU A 67 9.16 -15.16 11.36
CA LEU A 67 9.03 -16.52 10.82
C LEU A 67 9.27 -17.61 11.87
N LEU A 68 9.73 -17.25 13.07
CA LEU A 68 9.87 -18.19 14.18
C LEU A 68 8.51 -18.61 14.74
N ARG A 69 8.51 -19.69 15.54
CA ARG A 69 7.32 -20.18 16.26
C ARG A 69 6.13 -20.41 15.32
N ASP A 70 6.38 -21.03 14.16
CA ASP A 70 5.40 -21.32 13.12
C ASP A 70 4.57 -20.10 12.67
N GLY A 71 5.15 -18.91 12.78
CA GLY A 71 4.54 -17.64 12.37
C GLY A 71 3.74 -16.91 13.44
N GLU A 72 3.56 -17.48 14.64
CA GLU A 72 2.97 -16.75 15.78
C GLU A 72 3.83 -15.53 16.17
N ALA A 73 5.14 -15.61 15.94
CA ALA A 73 6.03 -14.49 16.16
C ALA A 73 5.70 -13.25 15.31
N ALA A 74 5.20 -13.44 14.09
CA ALA A 74 4.77 -12.32 13.24
C ALA A 74 3.60 -11.54 13.87
N VAL A 75 2.67 -12.24 14.52
CA VAL A 75 1.53 -11.64 15.23
C VAL A 75 2.01 -10.84 16.44
N ASP A 76 2.89 -11.42 17.26
CA ASP A 76 3.46 -10.73 18.44
C ASP A 76 4.21 -9.46 18.04
N ILE A 77 5.05 -9.53 16.99
CA ILE A 77 5.77 -8.38 16.47
C ILE A 77 4.80 -7.30 15.95
N ALA A 78 3.77 -7.71 15.19
CA ALA A 78 2.78 -6.79 14.65
C ALA A 78 2.00 -6.08 15.77
N ARG A 79 1.55 -6.82 16.79
CA ARG A 79 0.86 -6.25 17.97
C ARG A 79 1.75 -5.28 18.72
N ALA A 80 2.99 -5.65 19.02
CA ALA A 80 3.93 -4.79 19.74
C ALA A 80 4.29 -3.54 18.95
N GLY A 81 4.50 -3.65 17.64
CA GLY A 81 4.78 -2.51 16.77
C GLY A 81 3.61 -1.53 16.66
N LEU A 82 2.39 -2.04 16.49
CA LEU A 82 1.17 -1.21 16.51
C LEU A 82 0.93 -0.58 17.88
N GLY A 83 1.08 -1.33 18.97
CA GLY A 83 0.96 -0.83 20.34
C GLY A 83 1.91 0.34 20.59
N SER A 84 3.20 0.18 20.27
CA SER A 84 4.21 1.23 20.40
C SER A 84 3.85 2.48 19.59
N LEU A 85 3.33 2.32 18.37
CA LEU A 85 2.90 3.44 17.55
C LEU A 85 1.70 4.19 18.16
N HIS A 86 0.68 3.48 18.65
CA HIS A 86 -0.50 4.07 19.29
C HIS A 86 -0.17 4.75 20.62
N GLU A 87 0.76 4.18 21.39
CA GLU A 87 1.24 4.76 22.65
C GLU A 87 2.05 6.05 22.45
N ARG A 88 2.74 6.19 21.32
CA ARG A 88 3.68 7.30 21.06
C ARG A 88 3.11 8.39 20.17
N MET A 89 2.33 8.06 19.16
CA MET A 89 1.75 9.07 18.26
C MET A 89 0.67 9.87 19.00
N ARG A 90 0.51 11.13 18.61
CA ARG A 90 -0.44 12.06 19.24
C ARG A 90 -1.34 12.70 18.20
N CYS A 91 -2.45 13.27 18.64
CA CYS A 91 -3.26 14.18 17.87
C CYS A 91 -3.16 15.58 18.50
N ALA A 92 -2.58 16.53 17.78
CA ALA A 92 -2.49 17.93 18.18
C ALA A 92 -3.79 18.66 17.81
N THR A 93 -4.53 19.10 18.82
CA THR A 93 -5.79 19.85 18.69
C THR A 93 -5.61 21.29 19.16
N ALA A 94 -6.64 22.13 18.98
CA ALA A 94 -6.63 23.49 19.53
C ALA A 94 -6.52 23.54 21.07
N ARG A 95 -6.93 22.47 21.77
CA ARG A 95 -6.86 22.34 23.23
C ARG A 95 -5.58 21.69 23.75
N GLY A 96 -4.67 21.29 22.85
CA GLY A 96 -3.45 20.59 23.17
C GLY A 96 -3.36 19.21 22.52
N GLU A 97 -2.33 18.46 22.89
CA GLU A 97 -2.10 17.11 22.38
C GLU A 97 -2.80 16.06 23.23
N VAL A 98 -3.50 15.16 22.54
CA VAL A 98 -4.15 13.99 23.11
C VAL A 98 -3.62 12.72 22.44
N SER A 99 -3.88 11.55 23.02
CA SER A 99 -3.64 10.27 22.35
C SER A 99 -4.52 10.13 21.10
N LEU A 100 -4.15 9.23 20.19
CA LEU A 100 -4.96 8.95 18.99
C LEU A 100 -6.36 8.40 19.36
N ALA A 101 -6.47 7.64 20.46
CA ALA A 101 -7.74 7.11 20.92
C ALA A 101 -8.66 8.20 21.48
N GLU A 102 -8.13 9.10 22.30
CA GLU A 102 -8.87 10.24 22.86
C GLU A 102 -9.34 11.23 21.79
N ALA A 103 -8.65 11.30 20.65
CA ALA A 103 -9.06 12.14 19.53
C ALA A 103 -10.48 11.82 19.02
N PHE A 104 -10.96 10.58 19.21
CA PHE A 104 -12.29 10.14 18.79
C PHE A 104 -13.39 10.36 19.84
N THR A 105 -13.05 10.59 21.11
CA THR A 105 -14.00 10.80 22.21
C THR A 105 -14.22 12.27 22.52
N VAL A 106 -13.22 13.09 22.20
CA VAL A 106 -13.34 14.54 22.23
C VAL A 106 -14.41 14.96 21.21
N THR A 107 -15.46 15.64 21.67
CA THR A 107 -16.49 16.23 20.81
C THR A 107 -15.83 16.96 19.64
N PRO A 108 -16.26 16.74 18.38
CA PRO A 108 -15.61 17.33 17.22
C PRO A 108 -15.75 18.85 17.25
N GLU A 109 -14.82 19.53 17.92
CA GLU A 109 -14.57 20.97 17.77
C GLU A 109 -13.66 21.23 16.56
N SER A 110 -13.07 20.18 16.00
CA SER A 110 -12.06 20.23 14.94
C SER A 110 -12.63 19.77 13.60
N GLY A 111 -13.37 20.67 12.95
CA GLY A 111 -13.84 20.54 11.56
C GLY A 111 -15.36 20.57 11.42
N PRO A 112 -15.89 21.09 10.28
CA PRO A 112 -17.32 21.01 10.01
C PRO A 112 -17.79 19.55 10.03
N ALA A 113 -19.04 19.33 10.44
CA ALA A 113 -19.68 18.03 10.24
C ALA A 113 -19.59 17.66 8.75
N LEU A 114 -19.43 16.38 8.45
CA LEU A 114 -19.39 15.90 7.08
C LEU A 114 -20.76 15.36 6.69
N GLU A 115 -21.25 15.80 5.54
CA GLU A 115 -22.44 15.26 4.89
C GLU A 115 -22.04 14.45 3.66
N THR A 116 -22.95 13.59 3.19
CA THR A 116 -22.73 12.76 2.01
C THR A 116 -23.32 13.42 0.77
N ALA A 117 -22.48 13.78 -0.19
CA ALA A 117 -22.91 14.02 -1.56
C ALA A 117 -22.78 12.73 -2.37
N THR A 118 -23.71 12.52 -3.33
CA THR A 118 -23.77 11.31 -4.15
C THR A 118 -23.77 11.66 -5.62
N VAL A 119 -22.89 11.01 -6.39
CA VAL A 119 -22.84 11.08 -7.85
C VAL A 119 -23.11 9.69 -8.41
N ARG A 120 -24.21 9.55 -9.14
CA ARG A 120 -24.53 8.32 -9.88
C ARG A 120 -23.98 8.42 -11.29
N GLY A 121 -23.21 7.42 -11.68
CA GLY A 121 -22.71 7.29 -13.03
C GLY A 121 -23.81 7.03 -14.06
N SER A 122 -23.52 7.38 -15.31
CA SER A 122 -24.43 7.22 -16.45
C SER A 122 -23.91 6.25 -17.52
N GLY A 123 -22.72 5.68 -17.31
CA GLY A 123 -22.07 4.75 -18.21
C GLY A 123 -22.60 3.32 -18.08
N GLU A 124 -22.27 2.49 -19.06
CA GLU A 124 -22.63 1.07 -19.06
C GLU A 124 -21.73 0.25 -18.14
N ARG A 125 -22.34 -0.70 -17.44
CA ARG A 125 -21.65 -1.60 -16.52
C ARG A 125 -20.75 -2.56 -17.29
N ALA A 126 -19.47 -2.60 -16.94
CA ALA A 126 -18.57 -3.66 -17.40
C ALA A 126 -18.87 -4.96 -16.64
N THR A 127 -19.37 -5.97 -17.35
CA THR A 127 -19.77 -7.28 -16.78
C THR A 127 -18.71 -8.36 -16.91
N THR A 128 -17.59 -8.07 -17.55
CA THR A 128 -16.47 -9.01 -17.72
C THR A 128 -15.16 -8.37 -17.29
N LEU A 129 -14.25 -9.19 -16.75
CA LEU A 129 -12.94 -8.70 -16.36
C LEU A 129 -12.09 -8.41 -17.59
N THR A 130 -11.66 -7.15 -17.71
CA THR A 130 -10.72 -6.69 -18.73
C THR A 130 -9.51 -6.09 -18.06
N LEU A 131 -8.30 -6.35 -18.56
CA LEU A 131 -7.07 -5.80 -18.02
C LEU A 131 -6.34 -4.95 -19.07
N PRO A 132 -6.08 -3.65 -18.82
CA PRO A 132 -5.28 -2.84 -19.73
C PRO A 132 -3.80 -3.22 -19.61
N VAL A 133 -3.18 -3.65 -20.71
CA VAL A 133 -1.76 -4.06 -20.76
C VAL A 133 -1.15 -3.51 -22.04
N HIS A 134 -0.06 -2.73 -21.92
CA HIS A 134 0.67 -2.14 -23.05
C HIS A 134 -0.19 -1.41 -24.12
N GLY A 135 -1.29 -0.77 -23.70
CA GLY A 135 -2.19 -0.03 -24.60
C GLY A 135 -3.35 -0.85 -25.16
N GLU A 136 -3.36 -2.16 -24.93
CA GLU A 136 -4.46 -3.06 -25.29
C GLU A 136 -5.34 -3.36 -24.07
N ARG A 137 -6.63 -3.65 -24.30
CA ARG A 137 -7.54 -4.17 -23.26
C ARG A 137 -7.71 -5.67 -23.46
N LEU A 138 -7.09 -6.46 -22.59
CA LEU A 138 -7.11 -7.93 -22.67
C LEU A 138 -8.33 -8.49 -21.93
N SER A 139 -8.97 -9.50 -22.50
CA SER A 139 -10.07 -10.27 -21.90
C SER A 139 -10.03 -11.72 -22.40
N GLY A 140 -10.80 -12.60 -21.77
CA GLY A 140 -10.90 -14.02 -22.15
C GLY A 140 -9.53 -14.67 -22.37
N ASP A 141 -9.37 -15.38 -23.48
CA ASP A 141 -8.12 -16.10 -23.81
C ASP A 141 -6.89 -15.20 -23.89
N ALA A 142 -7.05 -13.93 -24.32
CA ALA A 142 -5.93 -13.00 -24.39
C ALA A 142 -5.39 -12.67 -22.99
N LEU A 143 -6.29 -12.54 -22.01
CA LEU A 143 -5.94 -12.36 -20.61
C LEU A 143 -5.33 -13.64 -20.02
N HIS A 144 -5.90 -14.83 -20.28
CA HIS A 144 -5.30 -16.11 -19.85
C HIS A 144 -3.84 -16.24 -20.33
N ARG A 145 -3.58 -15.99 -21.62
CA ARG A 145 -2.22 -16.03 -22.18
C ARG A 145 -1.29 -15.00 -21.56
N GLN A 146 -1.79 -13.81 -21.18
CA GLN A 146 -0.97 -12.80 -20.49
C GLN A 146 -0.61 -13.24 -19.08
N LEU A 147 -1.55 -13.85 -18.34
CA LEU A 147 -1.28 -14.42 -17.03
C LEU A 147 -0.21 -15.53 -17.12
N ASP A 148 -0.32 -16.43 -18.10
CA ASP A 148 0.70 -17.46 -18.35
C ASP A 148 2.08 -16.87 -18.64
N ARG A 149 2.13 -15.81 -19.46
CA ARG A 149 3.39 -15.09 -19.73
C ARG A 149 4.00 -14.51 -18.46
N TRP A 150 3.19 -13.89 -17.61
CA TRP A 150 3.68 -13.32 -16.35
C TRP A 150 4.13 -14.39 -15.36
N VAL A 151 3.44 -15.54 -15.26
CA VAL A 151 3.89 -16.67 -14.43
C VAL A 151 5.22 -17.22 -14.96
N ALA A 152 5.31 -17.48 -16.26
CA ALA A 152 6.51 -18.03 -16.89
C ALA A 152 7.72 -17.08 -16.76
N ALA A 153 7.50 -15.78 -16.87
CA ALA A 153 8.52 -14.75 -16.66
C ALA A 153 8.87 -14.55 -15.18
N GLY A 154 8.09 -15.11 -14.25
CA GLY A 154 8.24 -14.91 -12.81
C GLY A 154 7.83 -13.51 -12.36
N THR A 155 6.96 -12.83 -13.09
CA THR A 155 6.47 -11.48 -12.78
C THR A 155 5.54 -11.46 -11.57
N LEU A 156 4.76 -12.51 -11.37
CA LEU A 156 3.83 -12.71 -10.25
C LEU A 156 3.90 -14.16 -9.77
N GLU A 157 3.37 -14.43 -8.58
CA GLU A 157 3.23 -15.78 -8.07
C GLU A 157 2.07 -16.51 -8.77
N PRO A 158 2.18 -17.84 -9.03
CA PRO A 158 1.14 -18.61 -9.73
C PRO A 158 -0.26 -18.42 -9.13
N SER A 159 -0.38 -18.36 -7.81
CA SER A 159 -1.68 -18.18 -7.17
C SER A 159 -2.32 -16.83 -7.46
N ALA A 160 -1.54 -15.78 -7.76
CA ALA A 160 -2.11 -14.51 -8.23
C ALA A 160 -2.78 -14.65 -9.60
N ALA A 161 -2.20 -15.46 -10.51
CA ALA A 161 -2.84 -15.76 -11.78
C ALA A 161 -4.11 -16.60 -11.59
N ASP A 162 -4.09 -17.58 -10.70
CA ASP A 162 -5.24 -18.44 -10.42
C ASP A 162 -6.40 -17.64 -9.83
N LYS A 163 -6.14 -16.78 -8.84
CA LYS A 163 -7.16 -15.85 -8.30
C LYS A 163 -7.81 -14.97 -9.38
N VAL A 164 -7.02 -14.45 -10.31
CA VAL A 164 -7.56 -13.65 -11.43
C VAL A 164 -8.40 -14.51 -12.35
N ARG A 165 -8.00 -15.76 -12.62
CA ARG A 165 -8.79 -16.71 -13.42
C ARG A 165 -10.11 -17.07 -12.73
N ASP A 166 -10.13 -17.17 -11.41
CA ASP A 166 -11.35 -17.41 -10.65
C ASP A 166 -12.34 -16.25 -10.81
N VAL A 167 -11.86 -15.00 -10.77
CA VAL A 167 -12.69 -13.82 -11.07
C VAL A 167 -13.17 -13.82 -12.53
N MET A 168 -12.34 -14.27 -13.47
CA MET A 168 -12.75 -14.41 -14.88
C MET A 168 -13.84 -15.49 -15.06
N ALA A 169 -13.77 -16.57 -14.29
CA ALA A 169 -14.74 -17.67 -14.32
C ALA A 169 -16.06 -17.32 -13.62
N HIS A 170 -16.05 -16.34 -12.72
CA HIS A 170 -17.21 -15.84 -11.97
C HIS A 170 -17.42 -14.34 -12.24
N PRO A 171 -17.85 -13.95 -13.45
CA PRO A 171 -18.05 -12.53 -13.79
C PRO A 171 -19.08 -11.82 -12.91
N ASP A 172 -19.99 -12.57 -12.28
CA ASP A 172 -20.93 -12.10 -11.26
C ASP A 172 -20.23 -11.54 -10.01
N TRP A 173 -19.01 -12.00 -9.67
CA TRP A 173 -18.25 -11.48 -8.54
C TRP A 173 -17.86 -10.01 -8.68
N LEU A 174 -17.76 -9.50 -9.91
CA LEU A 174 -17.52 -8.08 -10.16
C LEU A 174 -18.68 -7.20 -9.68
N ASP A 175 -19.86 -7.80 -9.46
CA ASP A 175 -20.96 -7.11 -8.81
C ASP A 175 -20.70 -7.05 -7.31
N LEU A 176 -20.41 -5.85 -6.81
CA LEU A 176 -20.22 -5.57 -5.39
C LEU A 176 -21.48 -4.97 -4.75
N SER A 177 -22.65 -5.15 -5.36
CA SER A 177 -23.91 -4.75 -4.74
C SER A 177 -24.01 -5.31 -3.31
N GLY A 178 -24.41 -4.45 -2.37
CA GLY A 178 -24.47 -4.78 -0.95
C GLY A 178 -23.23 -4.40 -0.14
N ASP A 179 -22.08 -4.18 -0.79
CA ASP A 179 -20.84 -3.75 -0.13
C ASP A 179 -20.50 -2.31 -0.54
N LYS A 180 -20.16 -1.44 0.43
CA LYS A 180 -19.62 -0.11 0.15
C LYS A 180 -18.10 -0.12 0.27
N VAL A 181 -17.41 0.07 -0.85
CA VAL A 181 -15.94 0.10 -0.85
C VAL A 181 -15.45 1.52 -0.54
N VAL A 182 -14.91 1.71 0.67
CA VAL A 182 -14.31 2.97 1.08
C VAL A 182 -12.89 3.06 0.51
N VAL A 183 -12.67 4.03 -0.38
CA VAL A 183 -11.36 4.26 -1.01
C VAL A 183 -10.72 5.48 -0.36
N LEU A 184 -9.85 5.23 0.64
CA LEU A 184 -9.01 6.27 1.23
C LEU A 184 -7.88 6.60 0.27
N GLY A 185 -7.87 7.83 -0.25
CA GLY A 185 -7.05 8.24 -1.40
C GLY A 185 -7.79 8.04 -2.73
N ALA A 186 -9.01 8.57 -2.86
CA ALA A 186 -9.84 8.43 -4.06
C ALA A 186 -9.14 8.90 -5.36
N GLY A 187 -8.24 9.89 -5.27
CA GLY A 187 -7.42 10.39 -6.36
C GLY A 187 -6.08 9.66 -6.57
N ALA A 188 -5.77 8.63 -5.77
CA ALA A 188 -4.53 7.88 -5.84
C ALA A 188 -4.49 7.00 -7.10
N GLU A 189 -3.35 6.99 -7.79
CA GLU A 189 -3.17 6.23 -9.05
C GLU A 189 -3.26 4.71 -8.87
N MET A 190 -2.98 4.21 -7.66
CA MET A 190 -3.04 2.80 -7.30
C MET A 190 -4.40 2.36 -6.73
N GLY A 191 -5.30 3.30 -6.43
CA GLY A 191 -6.61 2.99 -5.87
C GLY A 191 -7.52 2.30 -6.89
N PRO A 192 -8.41 1.38 -6.45
CA PRO A 192 -9.27 0.59 -7.32
C PRO A 192 -10.50 1.36 -7.82
N LEU A 193 -10.68 2.63 -7.43
CA LEU A 193 -11.88 3.44 -7.67
C LEU A 193 -12.40 3.35 -9.12
N ARG A 194 -11.52 3.49 -10.11
CA ARG A 194 -11.92 3.42 -11.54
C ARG A 194 -12.49 2.06 -11.92
N ALA A 195 -11.85 0.97 -11.48
CA ALA A 195 -12.29 -0.39 -11.79
C ALA A 195 -13.63 -0.69 -11.10
N LEU A 196 -13.74 -0.40 -9.81
CA LEU A 196 -14.95 -0.62 -9.02
C LEU A 196 -16.15 0.14 -9.59
N LEU A 197 -15.98 1.43 -9.88
CA LEU A 197 -17.03 2.24 -10.50
C LEU A 197 -17.40 1.73 -11.91
N SER A 198 -16.44 1.21 -12.69
CA SER A 198 -16.76 0.62 -14.00
C SER A 198 -17.58 -0.67 -13.90
N TRP A 199 -17.42 -1.42 -12.80
CA TRP A 199 -18.21 -2.62 -12.50
C TRP A 199 -19.55 -2.31 -11.81
N GLY A 200 -19.90 -1.04 -11.65
CA GLY A 200 -21.17 -0.63 -11.06
C GLY A 200 -21.19 -0.57 -9.53
N ALA A 201 -20.04 -0.68 -8.86
CA ALA A 201 -19.98 -0.70 -7.39
C ALA A 201 -20.36 0.65 -6.74
N GLU A 202 -20.78 0.58 -5.48
CA GLU A 202 -20.88 1.73 -4.59
C GLU A 202 -19.51 2.02 -3.95
N VAL A 203 -18.95 3.19 -4.26
CA VAL A 203 -17.64 3.62 -3.76
C VAL A 203 -17.80 4.82 -2.86
N VAL A 204 -17.22 4.76 -1.66
CA VAL A 204 -17.12 5.89 -0.74
C VAL A 204 -15.72 6.48 -0.86
N GLY A 205 -15.58 7.57 -1.61
CA GLY A 205 -14.30 8.23 -1.86
C GLY A 205 -13.93 9.18 -0.72
N VAL A 206 -12.72 9.04 -0.18
CA VAL A 206 -12.12 10.03 0.75
C VAL A 206 -10.78 10.48 0.19
N ASP A 207 -10.61 11.79 0.04
CA ASP A 207 -9.33 12.40 -0.32
C ASP A 207 -9.30 13.83 0.23
N LEU A 208 -8.13 14.46 0.15
CA LEU A 208 -7.91 15.82 0.61
C LEU A 208 -8.92 16.80 -0.03
N PRO A 209 -9.35 17.84 0.71
CA PRO A 209 -10.23 18.88 0.19
C PRO A 209 -9.49 19.77 -0.81
N ARG A 210 -9.27 19.25 -2.01
CA ARG A 210 -8.53 19.89 -3.11
C ARG A 210 -9.34 19.77 -4.40
N PRO A 211 -9.81 20.89 -4.97
CA PRO A 211 -10.71 20.86 -6.12
C PRO A 211 -10.17 20.07 -7.32
N ASP A 212 -8.86 20.12 -7.59
CA ASP A 212 -8.25 19.39 -8.72
C ASP A 212 -8.27 17.87 -8.56
N ILE A 213 -8.34 17.36 -7.32
CA ILE A 213 -8.54 15.93 -7.07
C ILE A 213 -9.99 15.59 -7.41
N TRP A 214 -10.93 16.33 -6.82
CA TRP A 214 -12.36 16.04 -6.93
C TRP A 214 -12.90 16.24 -8.34
N LYS A 215 -12.45 17.24 -9.10
CA LYS A 215 -12.80 17.38 -10.53
C LYS A 215 -12.54 16.08 -11.32
N ARG A 216 -11.36 15.49 -11.15
CA ARG A 216 -10.97 14.24 -11.84
C ARG A 216 -11.73 13.03 -11.32
N VAL A 217 -12.01 12.97 -10.02
CA VAL A 217 -12.75 11.85 -9.41
C VAL A 217 -14.23 11.89 -9.81
N LEU A 218 -14.85 13.07 -9.80
CA LEU A 218 -16.23 13.29 -10.20
C LEU A 218 -16.44 13.03 -11.70
N GLU A 219 -15.50 13.43 -12.55
CA GLU A 219 -15.52 13.10 -13.99
C GLU A 219 -15.53 11.58 -14.23
N VAL A 220 -14.69 10.85 -13.49
CA VAL A 220 -14.68 9.38 -13.53
C VAL A 220 -16.00 8.79 -13.08
N ALA A 221 -16.55 9.27 -11.96
CA ALA A 221 -17.80 8.76 -11.42
C ALA A 221 -18.96 8.98 -12.38
N ALA A 222 -19.12 10.20 -12.90
CA ALA A 222 -20.19 10.55 -13.83
C ALA A 222 -20.18 9.70 -15.12
N GLY A 223 -18.99 9.38 -15.64
CA GLY A 223 -18.81 8.55 -16.84
C GLY A 223 -18.79 7.04 -16.60
N SER A 224 -18.89 6.60 -15.35
CA SER A 224 -18.88 5.16 -14.97
C SER A 224 -20.30 4.60 -14.80
N ALA A 225 -20.41 3.31 -14.47
CA ALA A 225 -21.70 2.68 -14.14
C ALA A 225 -22.04 2.73 -12.64
N GLY A 226 -21.05 3.02 -11.80
CA GLY A 226 -21.15 2.94 -10.34
C GLY A 226 -21.69 4.20 -9.70
N THR A 227 -21.77 4.18 -8.38
CA THR A 227 -22.17 5.33 -7.56
C THR A 227 -21.01 5.75 -6.66
N LEU A 228 -20.67 7.03 -6.68
CA LEU A 228 -19.68 7.63 -5.78
C LEU A 228 -20.39 8.39 -4.66
N HIS A 229 -20.07 8.06 -3.42
CA HIS A 229 -20.37 8.85 -2.24
C HIS A 229 -19.10 9.57 -1.80
N LEU A 230 -19.22 10.84 -1.44
CA LEU A 230 -18.08 11.66 -1.02
C LEU A 230 -18.45 12.58 0.15
N PRO A 231 -17.49 12.90 1.03
CA PRO A 231 -17.73 13.83 2.11
C PRO A 231 -17.73 15.26 1.58
N VAL A 232 -18.71 16.05 2.00
CA VAL A 232 -18.74 17.50 1.83
C VAL A 232 -18.90 18.16 3.20
N ALA A 233 -18.39 19.39 3.35
CA ALA A 233 -18.63 20.14 4.57
C ALA A 233 -20.13 20.47 4.74
N ALA A 234 -20.69 20.22 5.92
CA ALA A 234 -22.08 20.56 6.21
C ALA A 234 -22.37 22.05 5.96
N GLY A 235 -23.49 22.33 5.30
CA GLY A 235 -23.89 23.68 4.89
C GLY A 235 -23.25 24.19 3.58
N ALA A 236 -22.30 23.44 3.00
CA ALA A 236 -21.80 23.71 1.66
C ALA A 236 -22.85 23.25 0.63
N GLY A 237 -23.63 24.21 0.11
CA GLY A 237 -24.81 23.95 -0.74
C GLY A 237 -26.13 24.56 -0.22
N SER A 238 -26.12 25.14 0.98
CA SER A 238 -27.30 25.74 1.61
C SER A 238 -27.36 27.26 1.48
N ALA A 239 -27.14 27.80 0.27
CA ALA A 239 -27.66 29.12 -0.06
C ALA A 239 -29.14 28.95 -0.46
N PRO A 240 -30.13 29.53 0.25
CA PRO A 240 -31.52 29.39 -0.13
C PRO A 240 -31.73 29.90 -1.56
N GLY A 241 -32.03 29.01 -2.51
CA GLY A 241 -32.34 29.35 -3.91
C GLY A 241 -31.37 28.82 -4.99
N SER A 242 -30.27 28.15 -4.65
CA SER A 242 -29.44 27.46 -5.66
C SER A 242 -30.06 26.12 -6.04
N GLY A 243 -30.21 25.86 -7.35
CA GLY A 243 -30.65 24.55 -7.86
C GLY A 243 -29.68 23.41 -7.52
N ALA A 244 -29.87 22.23 -8.13
CA ALA A 244 -28.97 21.09 -7.95
C ALA A 244 -27.50 21.52 -8.13
N ALA A 245 -26.65 21.25 -7.12
CA ALA A 245 -25.26 21.67 -7.12
C ALA A 245 -24.55 21.18 -8.40
N THR A 246 -23.84 22.08 -9.08
CA THR A 246 -23.11 21.69 -10.29
C THR A 246 -21.91 20.80 -9.89
N PRO A 247 -21.40 19.96 -10.79
CA PRO A 247 -20.18 19.19 -10.52
C PRO A 247 -18.97 20.06 -10.14
N SER A 248 -18.93 21.32 -10.59
CA SER A 248 -17.89 22.28 -10.23
C SER A 248 -18.04 22.76 -8.79
N ASP A 249 -19.26 23.05 -8.34
CA ASP A 249 -19.54 23.46 -6.96
C ASP A 249 -19.21 22.32 -6.01
N LEU A 250 -19.65 21.11 -6.35
CA LEU A 250 -19.36 19.91 -5.58
C LEU A 250 -17.85 19.65 -5.44
N ALA A 251 -17.05 19.90 -6.50
CA ALA A 251 -15.61 19.74 -6.42
C ALA A 251 -14.92 20.73 -5.47
N MET A 252 -15.52 21.91 -5.25
CA MET A 252 -14.98 22.92 -4.34
C MET A 252 -15.18 22.54 -2.87
N ASP A 253 -16.30 21.91 -2.57
CA ASP A 253 -16.73 21.60 -1.20
C ASP A 253 -16.41 20.16 -0.76
N ALA A 254 -16.00 19.32 -1.72
CA ALA A 254 -15.67 17.92 -1.49
C ALA A 254 -14.33 17.71 -0.78
N GLY A 255 -14.31 16.70 0.07
CA GLY A 255 -13.12 16.11 0.65
C GLY A 255 -13.02 16.21 2.16
N ALA A 256 -12.13 15.39 2.70
CA ALA A 256 -11.83 15.36 4.12
C ALA A 256 -10.36 15.01 4.31
N ASP A 257 -9.68 15.73 5.21
CA ASP A 257 -8.28 15.51 5.52
C ASP A 257 -8.16 14.48 6.65
N LEU A 258 -7.65 13.29 6.36
CA LEU A 258 -7.47 12.22 7.36
C LEU A 258 -6.50 12.60 8.49
N VAL A 259 -5.55 13.51 8.25
CA VAL A 259 -4.58 13.91 9.28
C VAL A 259 -5.19 14.93 10.23
N HIS A 260 -6.01 15.84 9.73
CA HIS A 260 -6.55 16.98 10.51
C HIS A 260 -8.02 16.82 10.92
N GLY A 261 -8.82 16.06 10.16
CA GLY A 261 -10.25 15.82 10.35
C GLY A 261 -10.59 14.36 10.66
N LEU A 262 -9.64 13.61 11.25
CA LEU A 262 -9.77 12.19 11.58
C LEU A 262 -11.08 11.84 12.32
N PRO A 263 -11.49 12.59 13.38
CA PRO A 263 -12.72 12.25 14.12
C PRO A 263 -13.98 12.46 13.28
N SER A 264 -14.04 13.51 12.47
CA SER A 264 -15.17 13.80 11.58
C SER A 264 -15.31 12.71 10.50
N VAL A 265 -14.21 12.24 9.93
CA VAL A 265 -14.22 11.12 8.96
C VAL A 265 -14.71 9.84 9.64
N ALA A 266 -14.23 9.53 10.84
CA ALA A 266 -14.68 8.34 11.58
C ALA A 266 -16.17 8.40 11.90
N HIS A 267 -16.68 9.54 12.36
CA HIS A 267 -18.10 9.73 12.64
C HIS A 267 -18.95 9.58 11.38
N TRP A 268 -18.54 10.22 10.28
CA TRP A 268 -19.23 10.14 8.99
C TRP A 268 -19.28 8.70 8.45
N LEU A 269 -18.15 8.00 8.41
CA LEU A 269 -18.10 6.60 7.96
C LEU A 269 -18.89 5.66 8.87
N THR A 270 -18.94 5.93 10.19
CA THR A 270 -19.75 5.14 11.13
C THR A 270 -21.23 5.20 10.77
N GLY A 271 -21.72 6.37 10.32
CA GLY A 271 -23.12 6.61 10.00
C GLY A 271 -23.58 6.12 8.62
N LEU A 272 -22.72 5.50 7.81
CA LEU A 272 -23.11 4.97 6.50
C LEU A 272 -23.83 3.62 6.65
N ASP A 273 -24.90 3.41 5.88
CA ASP A 273 -25.63 2.14 5.89
C ASP A 273 -24.84 1.01 5.20
N GLY A 274 -25.02 -0.22 5.68
CA GLY A 274 -24.51 -1.45 5.05
C GLY A 274 -23.00 -1.70 5.24
N PRO A 275 -22.53 -2.93 4.92
CA PRO A 275 -21.13 -3.35 5.10
C PRO A 275 -20.11 -2.45 4.43
N LEU A 276 -18.96 -2.27 5.08
CA LEU A 276 -17.86 -1.44 4.59
C LEU A 276 -16.62 -2.26 4.28
N VAL A 277 -16.01 -2.00 3.12
CA VAL A 277 -14.63 -2.44 2.82
C VAL A 277 -13.70 -1.24 2.89
N LEU A 278 -12.94 -1.11 3.98
CA LEU A 278 -12.03 0.01 4.21
C LEU A 278 -10.69 -0.19 3.50
N GLY A 279 -10.55 0.42 2.32
CA GLY A 279 -9.34 0.35 1.50
C GLY A 279 -8.36 1.50 1.75
N ASN A 280 -7.12 1.17 2.09
CA ASN A 280 -6.03 2.12 2.31
C ASN A 280 -5.15 2.29 1.06
N TYR A 281 -5.36 3.38 0.31
CA TYR A 281 -4.57 3.73 -0.89
C TYR A 281 -3.86 5.07 -0.77
N VAL A 282 -3.89 5.69 0.42
CA VAL A 282 -3.24 6.97 0.67
C VAL A 282 -1.73 6.85 0.61
N TYR A 283 -1.11 7.94 0.15
CA TYR A 283 0.33 8.09 0.12
C TYR A 283 0.71 9.56 0.29
N ALA A 284 1.74 9.81 1.07
CA ALA A 284 2.39 11.11 1.14
C ALA A 284 3.91 10.95 1.17
N ASP A 285 4.64 12.06 1.06
CA ASP A 285 6.10 12.04 1.13
C ASP A 285 6.61 12.17 2.56
N GLY A 286 7.74 11.50 2.84
CA GLY A 286 8.51 11.70 4.05
C GLY A 286 7.72 11.49 5.35
N ALA A 287 7.81 12.46 6.27
CA ALA A 287 7.17 12.39 7.57
C ALA A 287 5.64 12.35 7.50
N THR A 288 5.04 13.03 6.51
CA THR A 288 3.59 13.04 6.30
C THR A 288 3.06 11.66 5.95
N ASN A 289 3.87 10.80 5.31
CA ASN A 289 3.47 9.42 5.02
C ASN A 289 3.17 8.62 6.29
N VAL A 290 3.98 8.80 7.34
CA VAL A 290 3.75 8.14 8.63
C VAL A 290 2.53 8.74 9.33
N ARG A 291 2.36 10.06 9.28
CA ARG A 291 1.18 10.74 9.87
C ARG A 291 -0.12 10.22 9.27
N VAL A 292 -0.20 10.15 7.93
CA VAL A 292 -1.40 9.64 7.25
C VAL A 292 -1.58 8.14 7.45
N ALA A 293 -0.51 7.33 7.45
CA ALA A 293 -0.60 5.90 7.75
C ALA A 293 -1.14 5.65 9.17
N MET A 294 -0.68 6.44 10.15
CA MET A 294 -1.19 6.39 11.53
C MET A 294 -2.64 6.86 11.65
N ALA A 295 -3.02 7.91 10.92
CA ALA A 295 -4.41 8.35 10.87
C ALA A 295 -5.33 7.23 10.35
N VAL A 296 -4.94 6.55 9.27
CA VAL A 296 -5.72 5.45 8.72
C VAL A 296 -5.74 4.23 9.65
N ASP A 297 -4.64 3.90 10.33
CA ASP A 297 -4.66 2.80 11.31
C ASP A 297 -5.59 3.10 12.49
N ALA A 298 -5.53 4.32 13.02
CA ALA A 298 -6.42 4.78 14.09
C ALA A 298 -7.88 4.77 13.63
N LEU A 299 -8.17 5.22 12.41
CA LEU A 299 -9.50 5.14 11.80
C LEU A 299 -9.98 3.68 11.68
N SER A 300 -9.10 2.77 11.25
CA SER A 300 -9.42 1.35 11.08
C SER A 300 -9.79 0.72 12.43
N VAL A 301 -8.98 0.99 13.47
CA VAL A 301 -9.25 0.52 14.83
C VAL A 301 -10.57 1.08 15.36
N GLU A 302 -10.84 2.36 15.12
CA GLU A 302 -12.06 3.00 15.61
C GLU A 302 -13.31 2.46 14.90
N LEU A 303 -13.26 2.26 13.59
CA LEU A 303 -14.37 1.67 12.84
C LEU A 303 -14.65 0.24 13.27
N LEU A 304 -13.62 -0.60 13.45
CA LEU A 304 -13.77 -1.98 13.94
C LEU A 304 -14.32 -2.08 15.36
N LYS A 305 -14.20 -1.01 16.18
CA LYS A 305 -14.85 -0.95 17.49
C LYS A 305 -16.33 -0.56 17.41
N ARG A 306 -16.68 0.27 16.44
CA ARG A 306 -18.04 0.84 16.29
C ARG A 306 -18.94 0.01 15.40
N ARG A 307 -18.36 -0.89 14.59
CA ARG A 307 -19.03 -1.67 13.56
C ARG A 307 -18.49 -3.09 13.53
N ASP A 308 -19.37 -4.05 13.33
CA ASP A 308 -19.08 -5.49 13.18
C ASP A 308 -19.00 -5.93 11.70
N ASP A 309 -19.35 -5.04 10.77
CA ASP A 309 -19.47 -5.29 9.33
C ASP A 309 -18.38 -4.60 8.49
N VAL A 310 -17.16 -4.51 9.02
CA VAL A 310 -16.02 -3.85 8.36
C VAL A 310 -14.97 -4.87 7.93
N ALA A 311 -14.68 -4.93 6.64
CA ALA A 311 -13.50 -5.58 6.07
C ALA A 311 -12.40 -4.55 5.82
N LEU A 312 -11.13 -4.99 5.80
CA LEU A 312 -9.98 -4.11 5.52
C LEU A 312 -9.29 -4.51 4.21
N ALA A 313 -8.85 -3.51 3.44
CA ALA A 313 -8.10 -3.73 2.20
C ALA A 313 -6.82 -2.89 2.14
N PHE A 314 -5.71 -3.52 1.74
CA PHE A 314 -4.39 -2.92 1.71
C PHE A 314 -3.60 -3.37 0.47
N LEU A 315 -2.72 -2.49 0.00
CA LEU A 315 -1.69 -2.84 -0.98
C LEU A 315 -0.32 -2.86 -0.30
N ALA A 316 0.27 -4.05 -0.17
CA ALA A 316 1.64 -4.18 0.29
C ALA A 316 2.60 -3.69 -0.80
N THR A 317 3.60 -2.89 -0.40
CA THR A 317 4.65 -2.45 -1.32
C THR A 317 5.53 -3.64 -1.70
N PRO A 318 5.94 -3.79 -2.97
CA PRO A 318 6.81 -4.90 -3.38
C PRO A 318 8.26 -4.65 -2.96
N THR A 319 8.59 -3.42 -2.54
CA THR A 319 9.91 -2.97 -2.07
C THR A 319 10.06 -3.04 -0.54
N ASP A 320 9.52 -4.09 0.07
CA ASP A 320 9.72 -4.42 1.49
C ASP A 320 10.48 -5.75 1.60
N VAL A 321 10.62 -6.27 2.82
CA VAL A 321 11.15 -7.60 3.08
C VAL A 321 10.01 -8.60 3.19
N PHE A 322 10.10 -9.71 2.46
CA PHE A 322 9.11 -10.78 2.43
C PHE A 322 9.74 -12.15 2.58
N ALA A 323 9.01 -13.03 3.26
CA ALA A 323 9.26 -14.46 3.14
C ALA A 323 8.67 -14.93 1.81
N VAL A 324 9.47 -15.63 1.01
CA VAL A 324 9.08 -16.06 -0.34
C VAL A 324 9.12 -17.59 -0.44
N PRO A 325 8.28 -18.20 -1.29
CA PRO A 325 8.24 -19.64 -1.45
C PRO A 325 9.57 -20.17 -2.01
N GLY A 326 9.90 -21.43 -1.68
CA GLY A 326 11.10 -22.10 -2.21
C GLY A 326 11.15 -22.11 -3.74
N ALA A 327 9.98 -22.19 -4.40
CA ALA A 327 9.88 -22.09 -5.86
C ALA A 327 10.40 -20.75 -6.44
N ALA A 328 10.29 -19.64 -5.70
CA ALA A 328 10.86 -18.35 -6.09
C ALA A 328 12.40 -18.37 -5.96
N VAL A 329 12.91 -18.97 -4.88
CA VAL A 329 14.36 -19.18 -4.65
C VAL A 329 14.97 -20.04 -5.75
N ASP A 330 14.30 -21.13 -6.12
CA ASP A 330 14.74 -22.02 -7.19
C ASP A 330 14.74 -21.32 -8.55
N PHE A 331 13.69 -20.54 -8.85
CA PHE A 331 13.63 -19.75 -10.07
C PHE A 331 14.80 -18.76 -10.15
N SER A 332 15.00 -17.97 -9.10
CA SER A 332 16.11 -17.01 -9.00
C SER A 332 17.48 -17.69 -9.12
N THR A 333 17.66 -18.84 -8.48
CA THR A 333 18.90 -19.63 -8.56
C THR A 333 19.17 -20.12 -9.98
N ARG A 334 18.15 -20.61 -10.69
CA ARG A 334 18.26 -20.98 -12.12
C ARG A 334 18.61 -19.77 -12.98
N ALA A 335 17.91 -18.65 -12.80
CA ALA A 335 18.17 -17.41 -13.54
C ALA A 335 19.61 -16.91 -13.33
N TYR A 336 20.14 -17.00 -12.10
CA TYR A 336 21.54 -16.63 -11.81
C TYR A 336 22.56 -17.57 -12.45
N ARG A 337 22.26 -18.87 -12.53
CA ARG A 337 23.14 -19.89 -13.14
C ARG A 337 23.13 -19.82 -14.67
N SER A 338 22.07 -19.30 -15.27
CA SER A 338 21.87 -19.24 -16.71
C SER A 338 21.84 -17.78 -17.24
N PRO A 339 22.90 -16.97 -17.04
CA PRO A 339 22.92 -15.60 -17.53
C PRO A 339 22.96 -15.56 -19.07
N SER A 340 22.43 -14.47 -19.63
CA SER A 340 22.53 -14.16 -21.06
C SER A 340 24.00 -14.12 -21.52
N ALA A 341 24.25 -14.32 -22.82
CA ALA A 341 25.61 -14.34 -23.36
C ALA A 341 26.41 -13.08 -23.01
N ALA A 342 25.79 -11.90 -23.11
CA ALA A 342 26.39 -10.62 -22.69
C ALA A 342 26.73 -10.60 -21.19
N MET A 343 25.83 -11.08 -20.33
CA MET A 343 26.05 -11.11 -18.89
C MET A 343 27.08 -12.15 -18.44
N ARG A 344 27.35 -13.20 -19.23
CA ARG A 344 28.46 -14.15 -18.95
C ARG A 344 29.83 -13.45 -18.97
N VAL A 345 30.00 -12.48 -19.87
CA VAL A 345 31.24 -11.71 -20.02
C VAL A 345 31.27 -10.52 -19.05
N LEU A 346 30.16 -9.77 -18.96
CA LEU A 346 30.12 -8.54 -18.19
C LEU A 346 30.09 -8.77 -16.67
N ARG A 347 29.42 -9.84 -16.20
CA ARG A 347 29.25 -10.10 -14.76
C ARG A 347 30.57 -10.30 -14.02
N PRO A 348 31.51 -11.15 -14.46
CA PRO A 348 32.81 -11.28 -13.79
C PRO A 348 33.54 -9.95 -13.67
N ALA A 349 33.60 -9.15 -14.74
CA ALA A 349 34.25 -7.84 -14.73
C ALA A 349 33.60 -6.88 -13.73
N LEU A 350 32.27 -6.73 -13.77
CA LEU A 350 31.54 -5.86 -12.83
C LEU A 350 31.69 -6.31 -11.38
N ARG A 351 31.69 -7.63 -11.13
CA ARG A 351 31.92 -8.18 -9.79
C ARG A 351 33.35 -7.90 -9.32
N THR A 352 34.36 -8.09 -10.16
CA THR A 352 35.76 -7.81 -9.80
C THR A 352 35.97 -6.33 -9.47
N VAL A 353 35.51 -5.43 -10.35
CA VAL A 353 35.67 -3.96 -10.18
C VAL A 353 34.95 -3.46 -8.93
N SER A 354 33.79 -4.04 -8.59
CA SER A 354 33.02 -3.65 -7.41
C SER A 354 33.43 -4.35 -6.12
N GLY A 355 34.47 -5.19 -6.13
CA GLY A 355 34.84 -6.01 -4.97
C GLY A 355 33.74 -6.99 -4.55
N GLY A 356 32.96 -7.50 -5.52
CA GLY A 356 31.87 -8.45 -5.31
C GLY A 356 30.54 -7.83 -4.87
N ARG A 357 30.44 -6.49 -4.82
CA ARG A 357 29.24 -5.77 -4.35
C ARG A 357 28.11 -5.72 -5.37
N LEU A 358 28.42 -5.75 -6.67
CA LEU A 358 27.42 -5.76 -7.73
C LEU A 358 27.00 -7.18 -8.11
N LEU A 359 25.76 -7.31 -8.61
CA LEU A 359 25.23 -8.57 -9.16
C LEU A 359 25.40 -9.76 -8.21
N GLN A 360 25.12 -9.53 -6.92
CA GLN A 360 25.07 -10.59 -5.91
C GLN A 360 23.84 -11.46 -6.16
N ARG A 361 23.89 -12.73 -5.73
CA ARG A 361 22.73 -13.61 -5.82
C ARG A 361 21.61 -13.07 -4.94
N ASN A 362 20.37 -13.18 -5.41
CA ASN A 362 19.20 -12.77 -4.62
C ASN A 362 19.01 -13.67 -3.38
N TYR A 363 19.32 -14.97 -3.51
CA TYR A 363 19.19 -15.95 -2.43
C TYR A 363 20.40 -16.88 -2.33
N ALA A 364 20.57 -17.47 -1.15
CA ALA A 364 21.33 -18.71 -1.02
C ALA A 364 20.51 -19.87 -1.64
N PRO A 365 21.13 -20.76 -2.44
CA PRO A 365 20.43 -21.93 -2.98
C PRO A 365 19.85 -22.82 -1.87
N GLY A 366 18.61 -23.28 -2.03
CA GLY A 366 17.94 -24.17 -1.08
C GLY A 366 17.30 -23.49 0.14
N SER A 367 17.32 -22.16 0.23
CA SER A 367 16.59 -21.45 1.29
C SER A 367 15.07 -21.69 1.19
N ALA A 368 14.46 -22.13 2.28
CA ALA A 368 13.02 -22.36 2.39
C ALA A 368 12.52 -22.05 3.81
N PRO A 369 11.70 -20.99 4.02
CA PRO A 369 11.38 -19.96 3.03
C PRO A 369 12.63 -19.18 2.61
N GLY A 370 12.60 -18.58 1.42
CA GLY A 370 13.57 -17.54 1.06
C GLY A 370 13.22 -16.23 1.76
N LEU A 371 14.19 -15.32 1.89
CA LEU A 371 13.92 -13.95 2.34
C LEU A 371 14.31 -12.95 1.27
N ASN A 372 13.31 -12.37 0.61
CA ASN A 372 13.53 -11.31 -0.36
C ASN A 372 13.69 -9.98 0.38
N ASP A 373 14.80 -9.29 0.17
CA ASP A 373 15.04 -7.95 0.71
C ASP A 373 15.06 -6.94 -0.45
N SER A 374 13.87 -6.43 -0.78
CA SER A 374 13.68 -5.42 -1.83
C SER A 374 13.58 -4.01 -1.27
N LEU A 375 14.02 -3.77 -0.03
CA LEU A 375 14.01 -2.42 0.54
C LEU A 375 14.90 -1.49 -0.28
N VAL A 376 14.34 -0.33 -0.63
CA VAL A 376 15.03 0.69 -1.43
C VAL A 376 15.50 1.80 -0.49
N PRO A 377 16.82 1.97 -0.26
CA PRO A 377 17.34 2.96 0.68
C PRO A 377 16.82 4.39 0.43
N GLN A 378 16.62 4.75 -0.84
CA GLN A 378 16.14 6.06 -1.28
C GLN A 378 14.69 6.38 -0.87
N GLN A 379 13.88 5.37 -0.53
CA GLN A 379 12.53 5.59 0.02
C GLN A 379 12.57 6.04 1.49
N GLY A 380 13.61 5.62 2.22
CA GLY A 380 13.90 6.03 3.59
C GLY A 380 13.06 5.31 4.67
N PRO A 381 13.46 5.48 5.95
CA PRO A 381 12.87 4.75 7.07
C PRO A 381 11.39 5.08 7.32
N ASN A 382 10.97 6.31 7.04
CA ASN A 382 9.56 6.72 7.21
C ASN A 382 8.63 5.99 6.22
N TYR A 383 9.10 5.74 5.00
CA TYR A 383 8.34 4.95 4.03
C TYR A 383 8.23 3.50 4.48
N ALA A 384 9.35 2.90 4.87
CA ALA A 384 9.38 1.52 5.36
C ALA A 384 8.46 1.32 6.57
N LEU A 385 8.50 2.24 7.55
CA LEU A 385 7.62 2.18 8.72
C LEU A 385 6.14 2.31 8.36
N ALA A 386 5.78 3.29 7.50
CA ALA A 386 4.39 3.49 7.08
C ALA A 386 3.82 2.27 6.35
N LYS A 387 4.62 1.63 5.48
CA LYS A 387 4.21 0.41 4.77
C LYS A 387 4.18 -0.82 5.67
N ARG A 388 5.10 -0.91 6.64
CA ARG A 388 5.13 -1.99 7.63
C ARG A 388 3.92 -1.95 8.56
N LEU A 389 3.50 -0.76 8.97
CA LEU A 389 2.27 -0.54 9.75
C LEU A 389 1.05 -1.16 9.05
N GLN A 390 0.91 -0.98 7.74
CA GLN A 390 -0.21 -1.54 6.96
C GLN A 390 -0.23 -3.08 7.04
N ARG A 391 0.94 -3.71 6.87
CA ARG A 391 1.11 -5.16 6.99
C ARG A 391 0.85 -5.67 8.42
N TRP A 392 1.28 -4.93 9.42
CA TRP A 392 0.99 -5.26 10.82
C TRP A 392 -0.50 -5.21 11.12
N ARG A 393 -1.21 -4.16 10.68
CA ARG A 393 -2.66 -4.06 10.87
C ARG A 393 -3.39 -5.22 10.19
N ALA A 394 -3.03 -5.52 8.94
CA ALA A 394 -3.58 -6.67 8.22
C ALA A 394 -3.35 -7.99 8.98
N THR A 395 -2.14 -8.19 9.51
CA THR A 395 -1.77 -9.37 10.30
C THR A 395 -2.64 -9.51 11.56
N VAL A 396 -2.78 -8.42 12.34
CA VAL A 396 -3.52 -8.43 13.60
C VAL A 396 -5.03 -8.58 13.36
N ALA A 397 -5.58 -7.82 12.41
CA ALA A 397 -7.01 -7.88 12.09
C ALA A 397 -7.42 -9.28 11.58
N ALA A 398 -6.64 -9.87 10.67
CA ALA A 398 -6.91 -11.23 10.20
C ALA A 398 -6.85 -12.27 11.34
N ARG A 399 -5.90 -12.11 12.28
CA ARG A 399 -5.82 -12.98 13.46
C ARG A 399 -7.02 -12.82 14.40
N GLU A 400 -7.64 -11.66 14.40
CA GLU A 400 -8.84 -11.34 15.18
C GLU A 400 -10.14 -11.71 14.45
N GLY A 401 -10.05 -12.35 13.28
CA GLY A 401 -11.20 -12.83 12.51
C GLY A 401 -11.83 -11.78 11.59
N VAL A 402 -11.19 -10.61 11.44
CA VAL A 402 -11.62 -9.59 10.47
C VAL A 402 -11.26 -10.05 9.06
N THR A 403 -12.18 -9.86 8.10
CA THR A 403 -11.90 -10.07 6.67
C THR A 403 -10.86 -9.07 6.19
N VAL A 404 -9.73 -9.56 5.65
CA VAL A 404 -8.62 -8.73 5.18
C VAL A 404 -8.18 -9.14 3.78
N SER A 405 -8.15 -8.18 2.86
CA SER A 405 -7.46 -8.29 1.57
C SER A 405 -6.12 -7.55 1.64
N LEU A 406 -5.01 -8.28 1.70
CA LEU A 406 -3.65 -7.73 1.61
C LEU A 406 -2.92 -8.36 0.44
N ASN A 407 -2.76 -7.62 -0.65
CA ASN A 407 -2.06 -8.10 -1.85
C ASN A 407 -0.77 -7.31 -2.08
N VAL A 408 0.32 -8.02 -2.44
CA VAL A 408 1.57 -7.38 -2.86
C VAL A 408 1.37 -6.79 -4.24
N ALA A 409 1.39 -5.46 -4.32
CA ALA A 409 1.18 -4.73 -5.56
C ALA A 409 2.48 -4.58 -6.36
N PRO A 410 2.43 -4.52 -7.70
CA PRO A 410 3.63 -4.48 -8.51
C PRO A 410 4.34 -3.12 -8.46
N PRO A 411 5.65 -3.07 -8.78
CA PRO A 411 6.34 -1.83 -9.11
C PRO A 411 5.58 -1.12 -10.23
N THR A 412 5.13 0.10 -9.96
CA THR A 412 4.20 0.81 -10.87
C THR A 412 4.72 2.20 -11.19
N ARG A 413 4.67 2.60 -12.46
CA ARG A 413 5.12 3.92 -12.94
C ARG A 413 4.09 5.02 -12.61
N THR A 414 3.91 5.31 -11.33
CA THR A 414 3.04 6.40 -10.84
C THR A 414 3.76 7.75 -10.88
N ARG A 415 3.01 8.85 -10.89
CA ARG A 415 3.54 10.22 -10.76
C ARG A 415 4.40 10.39 -9.51
N SER A 416 3.98 9.76 -8.39
CA SER A 416 4.72 9.80 -7.12
C SER A 416 6.08 9.13 -7.17
N VAL A 417 6.28 8.13 -8.04
CA VAL A 417 7.58 7.47 -8.21
C VAL A 417 8.45 8.22 -9.22
N VAL A 418 7.89 8.60 -10.37
CA VAL A 418 8.66 9.21 -11.47
C VAL A 418 9.18 10.62 -11.16
N LYS A 419 8.61 11.31 -10.15
CA LYS A 419 9.16 12.59 -9.68
C LYS A 419 10.58 12.45 -9.09
N ASN A 420 10.94 11.26 -8.60
CA ASN A 420 12.30 10.96 -8.16
C ASN A 420 13.12 10.45 -9.34
N ARG A 421 14.07 11.25 -9.83
CA ARG A 421 14.88 10.94 -11.01
C ARG A 421 15.64 9.61 -10.91
N VAL A 422 16.11 9.24 -9.71
CA VAL A 422 16.83 7.98 -9.48
C VAL A 422 15.88 6.80 -9.65
N LEU A 423 14.70 6.85 -9.02
CA LEU A 423 13.70 5.79 -9.14
C LEU A 423 13.13 5.70 -10.57
N ALA A 424 12.87 6.84 -11.22
CA ALA A 424 12.42 6.88 -12.61
C ALA A 424 13.42 6.18 -13.55
N SER A 425 14.72 6.48 -13.39
CA SER A 425 15.77 5.87 -14.18
C SER A 425 15.92 4.38 -13.87
N ALA A 426 15.89 3.99 -12.59
CA ALA A 426 15.90 2.59 -12.19
C ALA A 426 14.75 1.80 -12.84
N TYR A 427 13.54 2.37 -12.86
CA TYR A 427 12.36 1.74 -13.45
C TYR A 427 12.47 1.63 -14.97
N ALA A 428 13.10 2.60 -15.64
CA ALA A 428 13.39 2.50 -17.07
C ALA A 428 14.36 1.34 -17.38
N GLY A 429 15.37 1.11 -16.53
CA GLY A 429 16.34 0.03 -16.70
C GLY A 429 15.92 -1.34 -16.12
N ALA A 430 14.85 -1.40 -15.35
CA ALA A 430 14.45 -2.57 -14.55
C ALA A 430 14.22 -3.85 -15.37
N HIS A 431 13.64 -3.70 -16.57
CA HIS A 431 13.38 -4.83 -17.48
C HIS A 431 14.64 -5.62 -17.86
N ARG A 432 15.83 -4.99 -17.84
CA ARG A 432 17.12 -5.67 -18.10
C ARG A 432 17.50 -6.69 -17.02
N PHE A 433 16.84 -6.62 -15.87
CA PHE A 433 17.02 -7.52 -14.74
C PHE A 433 15.79 -8.42 -14.52
N GLY A 434 14.88 -8.51 -15.50
CA GLY A 434 13.67 -9.32 -15.42
C GLY A 434 12.61 -8.74 -14.48
N ILE A 435 12.65 -7.41 -14.24
CA ILE A 435 11.66 -6.72 -13.43
C ILE A 435 10.69 -5.99 -14.35
N GLU A 436 9.40 -6.33 -14.24
CA GLU A 436 8.31 -5.69 -14.95
C GLU A 436 7.80 -4.49 -14.15
N VAL A 437 7.76 -3.32 -14.78
CA VAL A 437 7.19 -2.10 -14.19
C VAL A 437 5.86 -1.81 -14.86
N PHE A 438 4.79 -1.95 -14.09
CA PHE A 438 3.42 -1.87 -14.57
C PHE A 438 2.99 -0.42 -14.79
N THR A 439 1.98 -0.24 -15.66
CA THR A 439 1.26 1.04 -15.74
C THR A 439 0.25 1.13 -14.59
N PRO A 440 -0.10 2.35 -14.10
CA PRO A 440 -1.11 2.49 -13.06
C PRO A 440 -2.44 1.81 -13.39
N ALA A 441 -2.89 1.91 -14.65
CA ALA A 441 -4.13 1.28 -15.10
C ALA A 441 -4.07 -0.26 -15.04
N THR A 442 -2.93 -0.87 -15.39
CA THR A 442 -2.75 -2.32 -15.24
C THR A 442 -2.77 -2.71 -13.77
N SER A 443 -1.99 -2.02 -12.94
CA SER A 443 -1.86 -2.35 -11.53
C SER A 443 -3.17 -2.17 -10.76
N ASN A 444 -3.87 -1.06 -10.95
CA ASN A 444 -5.09 -0.77 -10.18
C ASN A 444 -6.22 -1.75 -10.54
N THR A 445 -6.34 -2.15 -11.80
CA THR A 445 -7.37 -3.09 -12.25
C THR A 445 -7.04 -4.52 -11.78
N LEU A 446 -5.76 -4.91 -11.86
CA LEU A 446 -5.29 -6.20 -11.35
C LEU A 446 -5.48 -6.31 -9.84
N MET A 447 -5.11 -5.28 -9.07
CA MET A 447 -5.30 -5.27 -7.62
C MET A 447 -6.78 -5.19 -7.22
N ALA A 448 -7.62 -4.52 -8.01
CA ALA A 448 -9.07 -4.54 -7.80
C ALA A 448 -9.66 -5.94 -8.03
N ALA A 449 -9.17 -6.69 -9.02
CA ALA A 449 -9.60 -8.06 -9.24
C ALA A 449 -9.19 -8.98 -8.07
N LEU A 450 -7.98 -8.82 -7.52
CA LEU A 450 -7.56 -9.56 -6.33
C LEU A 450 -8.38 -9.18 -5.08
N LEU A 451 -8.74 -7.90 -4.92
CA LEU A 451 -9.66 -7.47 -3.88
C LEU A 451 -11.02 -8.16 -4.02
N VAL A 452 -11.61 -8.17 -5.22
CA VAL A 452 -12.88 -8.85 -5.48
C VAL A 452 -12.79 -10.34 -5.15
N HIS A 453 -11.72 -11.00 -5.61
CA HIS A 453 -11.46 -12.40 -5.27
C HIS A 453 -11.47 -12.60 -3.75
N ASP A 454 -10.70 -11.82 -3.00
CA ASP A 454 -10.55 -12.01 -1.56
C ASP A 454 -11.86 -11.69 -0.78
N LEU A 455 -12.75 -10.87 -1.34
CA LEU A 455 -14.08 -10.58 -0.77
C LEU A 455 -15.14 -11.64 -1.10
N ARG A 456 -15.03 -12.29 -2.28
CA ARG A 456 -16.05 -13.23 -2.79
C ARG A 456 -15.68 -14.69 -2.58
N SER A 457 -14.40 -15.00 -2.52
CA SER A 457 -13.95 -16.34 -2.13
C SER A 457 -14.33 -16.64 -0.69
N ALA A 458 -14.64 -17.91 -0.40
CA ALA A 458 -14.96 -18.32 0.97
C ALA A 458 -13.83 -17.88 1.91
N ALA A 459 -14.17 -17.19 2.99
CA ALA A 459 -13.20 -16.64 3.94
C ALA A 459 -12.19 -17.72 4.33
N ALA A 460 -10.94 -17.58 3.88
CA ALA A 460 -9.88 -18.49 4.26
C ALA A 460 -9.71 -18.41 5.77
N GLN A 461 -9.58 -19.57 6.43
CA GLN A 461 -9.29 -19.59 7.86
C GLN A 461 -8.03 -18.79 8.13
N PRO A 462 -7.97 -17.98 9.21
CA PRO A 462 -6.79 -17.20 9.56
C PRO A 462 -5.56 -18.11 9.56
N THR A 463 -4.60 -17.79 8.69
CA THR A 463 -3.37 -18.56 8.58
C THR A 463 -2.55 -18.45 9.88
N ARG A 464 -1.96 -19.57 10.30
CA ARG A 464 -1.02 -19.56 11.43
C ARG A 464 0.26 -18.79 11.12
N ALA A 465 0.65 -18.74 9.84
CA ALA A 465 1.87 -18.08 9.37
C ALA A 465 1.57 -16.91 8.42
N PRO A 466 1.13 -15.75 8.94
CA PRO A 466 0.64 -14.62 8.12
C PRO A 466 1.68 -14.10 7.13
N TRP A 467 2.96 -13.97 7.52
CA TRP A 467 3.99 -13.44 6.63
C TRP A 467 4.50 -14.44 5.58
N LEU A 468 4.17 -15.74 5.71
CA LEU A 468 4.33 -16.70 4.61
C LEU A 468 3.17 -16.59 3.63
N ALA A 469 1.96 -16.36 4.12
CA ALA A 469 0.76 -16.24 3.30
C ALA A 469 0.73 -14.96 2.44
N GLU A 470 1.52 -13.94 2.76
CA GLU A 470 1.69 -12.76 1.90
C GLU A 470 2.24 -13.08 0.50
N ALA A 471 2.81 -14.28 0.29
CA ALA A 471 3.18 -14.75 -1.04
C ALA A 471 1.98 -15.18 -1.89
N ASP A 472 0.86 -15.54 -1.25
CA ASP A 472 -0.36 -15.90 -1.95
C ASP A 472 -0.99 -14.65 -2.60
N GLY A 473 -1.26 -14.71 -3.91
CA GLY A 473 -1.76 -13.54 -4.65
C GLY A 473 -0.71 -12.46 -4.93
N ALA A 474 0.57 -12.70 -4.64
CA ALA A 474 1.60 -11.66 -4.79
C ALA A 474 1.91 -11.32 -6.26
N VAL A 475 1.81 -10.04 -6.61
CA VAL A 475 2.22 -9.48 -7.91
C VAL A 475 3.44 -8.60 -7.70
N HIS A 476 4.61 -9.22 -7.57
CA HIS A 476 5.85 -8.54 -7.16
C HIS A 476 6.69 -7.98 -8.33
N GLY A 477 6.18 -8.03 -9.56
CA GLY A 477 6.85 -7.52 -10.76
C GLY A 477 8.19 -8.19 -11.07
N GLY A 478 8.44 -9.42 -10.62
CA GLY A 478 9.72 -10.11 -10.81
C GLY A 478 10.77 -9.92 -9.70
N LEU A 479 10.54 -9.03 -8.72
CA LEU A 479 11.52 -8.75 -7.65
C LEU A 479 11.91 -9.99 -6.82
N TRP A 480 11.01 -10.95 -6.65
CA TRP A 480 11.29 -12.20 -5.91
C TRP A 480 11.92 -13.28 -6.76
N ARG A 481 11.83 -13.17 -8.09
CA ARG A 481 12.27 -14.21 -9.03
C ARG A 481 13.45 -13.77 -9.90
N THR A 482 13.93 -12.54 -9.75
CA THR A 482 15.16 -12.07 -10.40
C THR A 482 16.40 -12.78 -9.84
N ALA A 483 17.40 -12.93 -10.71
CA ALA A 483 18.67 -13.58 -10.41
C ALA A 483 19.50 -12.86 -9.33
N TYR A 484 19.37 -11.53 -9.26
CA TYR A 484 20.28 -10.69 -8.49
C TYR A 484 19.57 -10.04 -7.30
N ASP A 485 20.30 -9.87 -6.20
CA ASP A 485 19.84 -9.03 -5.09
C ASP A 485 19.50 -7.63 -5.65
N PRO A 486 18.29 -7.09 -5.39
CA PRO A 486 17.84 -5.82 -5.95
C PRO A 486 18.81 -4.66 -5.72
N ARG A 487 19.40 -4.55 -4.51
CA ARG A 487 20.33 -3.46 -4.18
C ARG A 487 21.66 -3.58 -4.93
N SER A 488 22.12 -4.81 -5.18
CA SER A 488 23.33 -5.09 -5.97
C SER A 488 23.17 -4.81 -7.47
N ALA A 489 21.93 -4.68 -7.96
CA ALA A 489 21.61 -4.41 -9.37
C ALA A 489 21.07 -2.98 -9.60
N LEU A 490 20.51 -2.34 -8.57
CA LEU A 490 19.81 -1.05 -8.67
C LEU A 490 20.67 0.05 -9.32
N GLY A 491 21.93 0.19 -8.93
CA GLY A 491 22.84 1.19 -9.50
C GLY A 491 23.07 1.01 -11.00
N LEU A 492 23.15 -0.24 -11.46
CA LEU A 492 23.27 -0.57 -12.89
C LEU A 492 21.98 -0.27 -13.64
N ALA A 493 20.82 -0.58 -13.04
CA ALA A 493 19.52 -0.24 -13.62
C ALA A 493 19.36 1.28 -13.82
N VAL A 494 19.80 2.09 -12.86
CA VAL A 494 19.81 3.56 -12.98
C VAL A 494 20.65 4.01 -14.16
N VAL A 495 21.89 3.52 -14.28
CA VAL A 495 22.81 3.90 -15.37
C VAL A 495 22.25 3.50 -16.74
N LEU A 496 21.73 2.28 -16.86
CA LEU A 496 21.15 1.78 -18.11
C LEU A 496 19.88 2.56 -18.49
N GLY A 497 19.04 2.91 -17.50
CA GLY A 497 17.84 3.70 -17.72
C GLY A 497 18.11 5.13 -18.20
N LEU A 498 19.19 5.75 -17.71
CA LEU A 498 19.64 7.07 -18.19
C LEU A 498 20.10 7.02 -19.66
N GLY A 499 20.71 5.91 -20.08
CA GLY A 499 21.12 5.69 -21.47
C GLY A 499 19.93 5.53 -22.42
N SER A 500 18.87 4.83 -22.00
CA SER A 500 17.66 4.63 -22.81
C SER A 500 16.74 5.85 -22.90
N ALA A 501 16.84 6.80 -21.97
CA ALA A 501 16.03 8.03 -21.98
C ALA A 501 16.60 9.14 -22.87
N ARG A 502 17.80 8.93 -23.43
CA ARG A 502 18.49 9.86 -24.34
C ARG A 502 18.52 9.39 -25.80
N GLY A 503 17.84 8.28 -26.09
CA GLY A 503 17.78 7.65 -27.43
C GLY A 503 16.38 7.64 -28.00
#